data_AF-A0A7R9HCI5-F1
#
_entry.id   AF-A0A7R9HCI5-F1
#
_cell.length_a   1.000
_cell.length_b   1.000
_cell.length_c   1.000
_cell.angle_alpha   90.00
_cell.angle_beta   90.00
_cell.angle_gamma   90.00
#
_symmetry.space_group_name_H-M   'P 1'
#
loop_
_entity.id
_entity.type
_entity.pdbx_description
1 polymer ?
#
loop_
_entity_poly.entity_id
_entity_poly.type
_entity_poly.pdbx_seq_one_letter_code
_entity_poly.pdbx_strand_id
1 'polypeptide(L)'
;MDPNTIHKMSYPGWPGVLPAQTIPPIQRSLLGEGPMQDVTTQRHDYRPKPFSRIEPFKPPGQLVTSDKPLDDLTTMLASYQPPRRVAQPVSFKPERYYKKPCDTMDDKTVHKMSYVPWPVKDKECMPWADKQKYRHPCQPMDGNTVYNTSYLAPGQMTEYCVSSEICCCPQPEPAVNIK
;
A
#
# COMPACT_ATOMS: atom_id res chain seq x y z
N MET A 1 151.67 105.01 70.33
CA MET A 1 150.73 105.26 69.21
C MET A 1 149.69 104.17 69.26
N ASP A 2 148.44 104.53 69.56
CA ASP A 2 147.35 103.56 69.59
C ASP A 2 146.98 103.15 68.16
N PRO A 3 146.96 101.85 67.82
CA PRO A 3 146.85 101.37 66.44
C PRO A 3 145.43 101.45 65.85
N ASN A 4 144.47 102.09 66.53
CA ASN A 4 143.06 102.10 66.11
C ASN A 4 142.73 103.43 65.40
N THR A 5 142.33 103.33 64.13
CA THR A 5 141.94 104.48 63.30
C THR A 5 140.53 104.96 63.65
N ILE A 6 140.24 106.27 63.44
CA ILE A 6 138.93 106.90 63.69
C ILE A 6 137.80 106.10 63.02
N HIS A 7 138.04 105.60 61.81
CA HIS A 7 137.09 104.77 61.08
C HIS A 7 136.61 103.56 61.88
N LYS A 8 137.48 102.90 62.63
CA LYS A 8 137.14 101.71 63.40
C LYS A 8 136.27 102.04 64.63
N MET A 9 136.38 103.26 65.16
CA MET A 9 135.56 103.73 66.28
C MET A 9 134.17 104.21 65.83
N SER A 10 134.08 104.84 64.67
CA SER A 10 132.82 105.41 64.17
C SER A 10 131.84 104.37 63.62
N TYR A 11 132.32 103.20 63.18
CA TYR A 11 131.51 102.16 62.55
C TYR A 11 131.68 100.80 63.22
N PRO A 12 131.23 100.61 64.48
CA PRO A 12 131.18 99.28 65.07
C PRO A 12 130.16 98.43 64.29
N GLY A 13 130.53 97.20 63.91
CA GLY A 13 129.56 96.23 63.37
C GLY A 13 128.49 95.95 64.42
N TRP A 14 127.22 95.92 64.04
CA TRP A 14 126.11 95.76 64.98
C TRP A 14 126.02 94.29 65.44
N PRO A 15 126.36 93.96 66.70
CA PRO A 15 126.32 92.58 67.15
C PRO A 15 124.85 92.18 67.41
N GLY A 16 124.43 91.04 66.86
CA GLY A 16 123.11 90.45 67.13
C GLY A 16 122.06 90.54 66.03
N VAL A 17 122.40 91.08 64.85
CA VAL A 17 121.48 91.04 63.69
C VAL A 17 121.68 89.72 62.95
N LEU A 18 120.70 88.83 63.03
CA LEU A 18 120.67 87.61 62.24
C LEU A 18 120.28 87.94 60.79
N PRO A 19 120.86 87.25 59.79
CA PRO A 19 120.42 87.38 58.40
C PRO A 19 118.93 87.03 58.28
N ALA A 20 118.22 87.74 57.40
CA ALA A 20 116.80 87.47 57.14
C ALA A 20 116.62 86.00 56.73
N GLN A 21 115.71 85.29 57.40
CA GLN A 21 115.42 83.90 57.04
C GLN A 21 114.65 83.83 55.72
N THR A 22 114.93 82.82 54.91
CA THR A 22 114.23 82.55 53.66
C THR A 22 112.81 82.04 53.97
N ILE A 23 111.81 82.60 53.29
CA ILE A 23 110.42 82.13 53.37
C ILE A 23 110.22 81.10 52.25
N PRO A 24 110.06 79.80 52.55
CA PRO A 24 109.85 78.80 51.52
C PRO A 24 108.46 78.96 50.88
N PRO A 25 108.30 78.63 49.58
CA PRO A 25 107.00 78.65 48.93
C PRO A 25 106.05 77.64 49.58
N ILE A 26 104.79 78.03 49.75
CA ILE A 26 103.74 77.15 50.24
C ILE A 26 103.48 76.07 49.18
N GLN A 27 103.66 74.80 49.54
CA GLN A 27 103.25 73.68 48.68
C GLN A 27 101.72 73.62 48.65
N ARG A 28 101.13 74.19 47.59
CA ARG A 28 99.70 74.03 47.32
C ARG A 28 99.51 72.74 46.53
N SER A 29 99.08 71.66 47.17
CA SER A 29 98.63 70.47 46.45
C SER A 29 97.35 70.83 45.70
N LEU A 30 97.40 70.84 44.37
CA LEU A 30 96.23 71.06 43.50
C LEU A 30 95.50 69.75 43.17
N LEU A 31 95.99 68.63 43.67
CA LEU A 31 95.34 67.34 43.53
C LEU A 31 94.26 67.25 44.61
N GLY A 32 93.00 67.11 44.18
CA GLY A 32 91.89 66.88 45.09
C GLY A 32 92.09 65.56 45.83
N GLU A 33 92.20 65.61 47.15
CA GLU A 33 92.19 64.45 48.02
C GLU A 33 90.73 64.01 48.20
N GLY A 34 90.37 62.82 47.70
CA GLY A 34 89.03 62.26 47.87
C GLY A 34 88.78 61.05 46.98
N PRO A 35 87.86 60.15 47.39
CA PRO A 35 87.47 59.02 46.55
C PRO A 35 86.80 59.53 45.26
N MET A 36 87.11 58.88 44.14
CA MET A 36 86.46 59.16 42.85
C MET A 36 84.99 58.74 42.92
N GLN A 37 84.11 59.49 42.25
CA GLN A 37 82.70 59.10 42.11
C GLN A 37 82.60 57.83 41.24
N ASP A 38 82.22 56.71 41.84
CA ASP A 38 82.16 55.39 41.15
C ASP A 38 80.89 55.17 40.31
N VAL A 39 79.95 56.12 40.34
CA VAL A 39 78.69 56.03 39.62
C VAL A 39 78.74 56.93 38.39
N THR A 40 78.72 56.31 37.21
CA THR A 40 78.58 57.01 35.94
C THR A 40 77.16 57.59 35.80
N THR A 41 77.02 58.69 35.07
CA THR A 41 75.72 59.31 34.75
C THR A 41 74.75 58.29 34.15
N GLN A 42 75.25 57.39 33.31
CA GLN A 42 74.45 56.33 32.72
C GLN A 42 73.85 55.38 33.78
N ARG A 43 74.62 54.97 34.80
CA ARG A 43 74.11 54.11 35.88
C ARG A 43 73.17 54.85 36.83
N HIS A 44 73.35 56.17 36.96
CA HIS A 44 72.49 57.00 37.77
C HIS A 44 71.12 57.22 37.10
N ASP A 45 71.12 57.57 35.82
CA ASP A 45 69.94 58.08 35.12
C ASP A 45 69.09 56.97 34.48
N TYR A 46 69.72 55.88 34.02
CA TYR A 46 69.05 54.78 33.34
C TYR A 46 68.74 53.63 34.30
N ARG A 47 67.92 53.91 35.30
CA ARG A 47 67.37 52.89 36.21
C ARG A 47 66.03 52.33 35.69
N PRO A 48 65.65 51.11 36.10
CA PRO A 48 64.32 50.59 35.81
C PRO A 48 63.25 51.56 36.32
N LYS A 49 62.43 52.10 35.41
CA LYS A 49 61.30 52.96 35.78
C LYS A 49 60.13 52.08 36.18
N PRO A 50 59.35 52.44 37.21
CA PRO A 50 58.13 51.71 37.52
C PRO A 50 57.20 51.79 36.31
N PHE A 51 56.77 50.64 35.81
CA PHE A 51 55.80 50.54 34.73
C PHE A 51 54.49 50.00 35.33
N SER A 52 53.41 50.76 35.15
CA SER A 52 52.05 50.28 35.40
C SER A 52 51.47 49.76 34.09
N ARG A 53 50.88 48.58 34.11
CA ARG A 53 50.08 48.09 32.98
C ARG A 53 48.88 49.01 32.80
N ILE A 54 48.71 49.53 31.59
CA ILE A 54 47.49 50.23 31.21
C ILE A 54 46.39 49.16 31.11
N GLU A 55 45.31 49.33 31.84
CA GLU A 55 44.17 48.43 31.69
C GLU A 55 43.54 48.64 30.31
N PRO A 56 43.22 47.55 29.58
CA PRO A 56 42.56 47.67 28.29
C PRO A 56 41.18 48.29 28.47
N PHE A 57 40.87 49.32 27.68
CA PHE A 57 39.53 49.87 27.60
C PHE A 57 38.59 48.84 26.96
N LYS A 58 37.75 48.22 27.77
CA LYS A 58 36.70 47.31 27.29
C LYS A 58 35.43 48.13 27.10
N PRO A 59 34.95 48.35 25.86
CA PRO A 59 33.65 48.97 25.67
C PRO A 59 32.60 48.11 26.37
N PRO A 60 31.55 48.72 26.97
CA PRO A 60 30.44 47.94 27.51
C PRO A 60 29.84 47.09 26.39
N GLY A 61 29.49 45.84 26.71
CA GLY A 61 28.85 44.95 25.75
C GLY A 61 27.52 45.54 25.28
N GLN A 62 27.47 46.06 24.06
CA GLN A 62 26.24 46.56 23.41
C GLN A 62 25.52 45.45 22.62
N LEU A 63 25.84 44.19 22.90
CA LEU A 63 25.17 43.05 22.28
C LEU A 63 23.76 42.94 22.87
N VAL A 64 22.79 43.49 22.15
CA VAL A 64 21.38 43.31 22.44
C VAL A 64 20.90 42.09 21.65
N THR A 65 20.57 41.01 22.34
CA THR A 65 19.87 39.88 21.72
C THR A 65 18.40 40.23 21.55
N SER A 66 17.80 39.84 20.43
CA SER A 66 16.36 39.97 20.27
C SER A 66 15.64 39.05 21.25
N ASP A 67 14.63 39.57 21.94
CA ASP A 67 13.73 38.77 22.80
C ASP A 67 12.74 37.93 21.97
N LYS A 68 12.66 38.20 20.67
CA LYS A 68 11.78 37.46 19.76
C LYS A 68 12.39 36.11 19.41
N PRO A 69 11.60 35.02 19.43
CA PRO A 69 12.04 33.73 18.91
C PRO A 69 12.32 33.83 17.41
N LEU A 70 13.19 32.95 16.93
CA LEU A 70 13.41 32.76 15.50
C LEU A 70 12.16 32.10 14.89
N ASP A 71 11.76 32.53 13.69
CA ASP A 71 10.66 31.89 12.98
C ASP A 71 11.08 30.50 12.48
N ASP A 72 10.47 29.45 13.05
CA ASP A 72 10.77 28.05 12.72
C ASP A 72 10.11 27.58 11.41
N LEU A 73 9.32 28.44 10.76
CA LEU A 73 8.58 28.13 9.54
C LEU A 73 9.43 28.38 8.30
N THR A 74 10.04 27.31 7.80
CA THR A 74 10.73 27.36 6.51
C THR A 74 9.73 27.55 5.35
N THR A 75 10.21 28.12 4.24
CA THR A 75 9.41 28.34 3.02
C THR A 75 8.77 27.06 2.48
N MET A 76 9.44 25.91 2.65
CA MET A 76 8.91 24.59 2.28
C MET A 76 7.69 24.22 3.14
N LEU A 77 7.82 24.32 4.47
CA LEU A 77 6.73 24.02 5.42
C LEU A 77 5.52 24.95 5.23
N ALA A 78 5.76 26.21 4.89
CA ALA A 78 4.70 27.18 4.61
C ALA A 78 4.00 26.93 3.27
N SER A 79 4.75 26.55 2.23
CA SER A 79 4.22 26.38 0.86
C SER A 79 3.54 25.03 0.64
N TYR A 80 4.04 23.97 1.28
CA TYR A 80 3.60 22.59 1.03
C TYR A 80 2.81 22.01 2.22
N GLN A 81 1.77 22.72 2.66
CA GLN A 81 0.87 22.20 3.68
C GLN A 81 -0.11 21.18 3.09
N PRO A 82 -0.45 20.10 3.83
CA PRO A 82 -1.47 19.17 3.39
C PRO A 82 -2.80 19.91 3.21
N PRO A 83 -3.52 19.68 2.10
CA PRO A 83 -4.78 20.35 1.85
C PRO A 83 -5.77 20.00 2.97
N ARG A 84 -6.44 21.03 3.51
CA ARG A 84 -7.52 20.84 4.48
C ARG A 84 -8.60 19.95 3.86
N ARG A 85 -9.24 19.11 4.68
CA ARG A 85 -10.28 18.11 4.31
C ARG A 85 -10.96 18.43 2.97
N VAL A 86 -10.45 17.83 1.90
CA VAL A 86 -11.01 17.97 0.57
C VAL A 86 -12.21 17.03 0.48
N ALA A 87 -13.36 17.53 0.06
CA ALA A 87 -14.52 16.69 -0.19
C ALA A 87 -14.16 15.64 -1.24
N GLN A 88 -14.47 14.37 -0.97
CA GLN A 88 -14.24 13.32 -1.95
C GLN A 88 -15.14 13.58 -3.17
N PRO A 89 -14.62 13.45 -4.39
CA PRO A 89 -15.42 13.63 -5.60
C PRO A 89 -16.56 12.60 -5.63
N VAL A 90 -17.77 13.11 -5.82
CA VAL A 90 -18.98 12.27 -5.92
C VAL A 90 -18.98 11.58 -7.28
N SER A 91 -19.28 10.28 -7.31
CA SER A 91 -19.38 9.52 -8.55
C SER A 91 -20.65 9.92 -9.31
N PHE A 92 -20.49 10.41 -10.54
CA PHE A 92 -21.60 10.65 -11.48
C PHE A 92 -22.03 9.40 -12.26
N LYS A 93 -21.54 8.21 -11.87
CA LYS A 93 -21.95 6.98 -12.53
C LYS A 93 -23.43 6.73 -12.26
N PRO A 94 -24.21 6.31 -13.26
CA PRO A 94 -25.60 5.93 -13.03
C PRO A 94 -25.66 4.79 -12.02
N GLU A 95 -26.65 4.85 -11.12
CA GLU A 95 -26.93 3.76 -10.20
C GLU A 95 -27.29 2.51 -11.00
N ARG A 96 -26.48 1.46 -10.85
CA ARG A 96 -26.75 0.15 -11.46
C ARG A 96 -27.72 -0.59 -10.56
N TYR A 97 -29.00 -0.54 -10.90
CA TYR A 97 -30.00 -1.40 -10.29
C TYR A 97 -30.24 -2.62 -11.19
N TYR A 98 -30.30 -3.79 -10.57
CA TYR A 98 -30.63 -5.02 -11.25
C TYR A 98 -32.11 -5.00 -11.65
N LYS A 99 -32.39 -5.03 -12.97
CA LYS A 99 -33.73 -5.29 -13.49
C LYS A 99 -33.84 -6.80 -13.75
N LYS A 100 -34.67 -7.48 -12.95
CA LYS A 100 -35.02 -8.87 -13.23
C LYS A 100 -35.72 -8.93 -14.60
N PRO A 101 -35.36 -9.88 -15.49
CA PRO A 101 -36.11 -10.11 -16.72
C PRO A 101 -37.60 -10.29 -16.38
N CYS A 102 -38.47 -9.59 -17.11
CA CYS A 102 -39.91 -9.75 -16.96
C CYS A 102 -40.37 -11.09 -17.54
N ASP A 103 -39.65 -11.56 -18.56
CA ASP A 103 -40.00 -12.75 -19.30
C ASP A 103 -39.37 -14.00 -18.69
N THR A 104 -40.13 -15.09 -18.72
CA THR A 104 -39.64 -16.43 -18.40
C THR A 104 -38.77 -16.95 -19.53
N MET A 105 -37.88 -17.89 -19.21
CA MET A 105 -37.11 -18.61 -20.21
C MET A 105 -38.05 -19.35 -21.18
N ASP A 106 -37.70 -19.40 -22.47
CA ASP A 106 -38.46 -20.13 -23.47
C ASP A 106 -38.44 -21.64 -23.17
N ASP A 107 -39.60 -22.21 -22.83
CA ASP A 107 -39.74 -23.64 -22.51
C ASP A 107 -39.95 -24.53 -23.75
N LYS A 108 -39.88 -23.96 -24.95
CA LYS A 108 -40.14 -24.62 -26.24
C LYS A 108 -38.87 -25.28 -26.77
N THR A 109 -38.66 -26.55 -26.39
CA THR A 109 -37.59 -27.36 -26.96
C THR A 109 -38.03 -28.00 -28.28
N VAL A 110 -37.07 -28.28 -29.16
CA VAL A 110 -37.32 -29.02 -30.42
C VAL A 110 -38.08 -30.32 -30.15
N HIS A 111 -37.72 -31.04 -29.08
CA HIS A 111 -38.41 -32.28 -28.71
C HIS A 111 -39.90 -32.07 -28.36
N LYS A 112 -40.22 -31.07 -27.53
CA LYS A 112 -41.62 -30.72 -27.18
C LYS A 112 -42.43 -30.28 -28.41
N MET A 113 -41.81 -29.63 -29.38
CA MET A 113 -42.47 -29.18 -30.61
C MET A 113 -42.61 -30.30 -31.65
N SER A 114 -41.64 -31.20 -31.76
CA SER A 114 -41.61 -32.25 -32.78
C SER A 114 -42.41 -33.51 -32.42
N TYR A 115 -42.52 -33.82 -31.12
CA TYR A 115 -43.16 -35.06 -30.66
C TYR A 115 -44.43 -34.76 -29.88
N VAL A 116 -45.44 -34.26 -30.59
CA VAL A 116 -46.79 -34.05 -30.05
C VAL A 116 -47.65 -35.31 -30.26
N PRO A 117 -48.58 -35.62 -29.34
CA PRO A 117 -49.47 -36.76 -29.50
C PRO A 117 -50.32 -36.57 -30.76
N TRP A 118 -50.19 -37.49 -31.70
CA TRP A 118 -51.03 -37.51 -32.90
C TRP A 118 -52.31 -38.30 -32.60
N PRO A 119 -53.49 -37.84 -33.08
CA PRO A 119 -54.72 -38.59 -32.90
C PRO A 119 -54.58 -39.96 -33.57
N VAL A 120 -54.71 -41.03 -32.78
CA VAL A 120 -54.73 -42.39 -33.32
C VAL A 120 -55.96 -42.51 -34.20
N LYS A 121 -55.77 -42.88 -35.47
CA LYS A 121 -56.90 -43.14 -36.38
C LYS A 121 -57.71 -44.31 -35.84
N ASP A 122 -59.02 -44.19 -35.89
CA ASP A 122 -59.91 -45.30 -35.55
C ASP A 122 -59.61 -46.51 -36.42
N LYS A 123 -59.70 -47.70 -35.83
CA LYS A 123 -59.50 -48.96 -36.55
C LYS A 123 -60.68 -49.17 -37.50
N GLU A 124 -60.41 -49.22 -38.80
CA GLU A 124 -61.43 -49.56 -39.78
C GLU A 124 -61.93 -51.00 -39.56
N CYS A 125 -63.25 -51.20 -39.61
CA CYS A 125 -63.85 -52.53 -39.53
C CYS A 125 -63.59 -53.27 -40.85
N MET A 126 -62.81 -54.36 -40.80
CA MET A 126 -62.54 -55.20 -41.95
C MET A 126 -63.45 -56.44 -41.91
N PRO A 127 -64.57 -56.47 -42.65
CA PRO A 127 -65.55 -57.57 -42.57
C PRO A 127 -64.98 -58.92 -43.02
N TRP A 128 -63.88 -58.92 -43.77
CA TRP A 128 -63.16 -60.13 -44.19
C TRP A 128 -62.17 -60.66 -43.14
N ALA A 129 -61.80 -59.85 -42.14
CA ALA A 129 -60.91 -60.23 -41.04
C ALA A 129 -61.69 -60.73 -39.81
N ASP A 130 -63.02 -60.65 -39.84
CA ASP A 130 -63.88 -61.15 -38.78
C ASP A 130 -63.90 -62.68 -38.78
N LYS A 131 -63.42 -63.27 -37.67
CA LYS A 131 -63.45 -64.72 -37.47
C LYS A 131 -64.91 -65.19 -37.44
N GLN A 132 -65.31 -66.00 -38.42
CA GLN A 132 -66.64 -66.59 -38.43
C GLN A 132 -66.87 -67.44 -37.17
N LYS A 133 -68.02 -67.26 -36.53
CA LYS A 133 -68.46 -68.11 -35.41
C LYS A 133 -68.82 -69.50 -35.94
N TYR A 134 -68.38 -70.54 -35.24
CA TYR A 134 -68.72 -71.93 -35.59
C TYR A 134 -70.24 -72.12 -35.68
N ARG A 135 -70.72 -72.79 -36.74
CA ARG A 135 -72.12 -73.19 -36.92
C ARG A 135 -72.18 -74.72 -36.91
N HIS A 136 -72.93 -75.28 -35.95
CA HIS A 136 -73.18 -76.72 -35.91
C HIS A 136 -73.99 -77.19 -37.14
N PRO A 137 -73.79 -78.43 -37.62
CA PRO A 137 -74.60 -79.01 -38.68
C PRO A 137 -76.07 -79.09 -38.25
N CYS A 138 -76.98 -78.66 -39.13
CA CYS A 138 -78.42 -78.74 -38.89
C CYS A 138 -78.94 -80.19 -38.99
N GLN A 139 -78.30 -81.01 -39.82
CA GLN A 139 -78.66 -82.41 -39.96
C GLN A 139 -77.84 -83.28 -39.00
N PRO A 140 -78.49 -84.20 -38.27
CA PRO A 140 -77.78 -85.20 -37.49
C PRO A 140 -76.97 -86.10 -38.41
N MET A 141 -75.86 -86.62 -37.91
CA MET A 141 -75.09 -87.65 -38.62
C MET A 141 -75.94 -88.90 -38.75
N ASP A 142 -76.07 -89.43 -39.98
CA ASP A 142 -76.83 -90.66 -40.22
C ASP A 142 -76.16 -91.83 -39.48
N GLY A 143 -76.88 -92.41 -38.50
CA GLY A 143 -76.42 -93.52 -37.67
C GLY A 143 -76.61 -94.90 -38.28
N ASN A 144 -77.07 -94.97 -39.54
CA ASN A 144 -77.40 -96.22 -40.21
C ASN A 144 -76.15 -96.87 -40.80
N THR A 145 -75.83 -98.07 -40.33
CA THR A 145 -74.75 -98.90 -40.89
C THR A 145 -75.32 -99.80 -41.99
N VAL A 146 -74.48 -100.17 -42.96
CA VAL A 146 -74.87 -101.07 -44.07
C VAL A 146 -75.43 -102.40 -43.54
N TYR A 147 -74.95 -102.89 -42.40
CA TYR A 147 -75.46 -104.11 -41.77
C TYR A 147 -76.94 -103.98 -41.39
N ASN A 148 -77.32 -102.87 -40.75
CA ASN A 148 -78.69 -102.63 -40.27
C ASN A 148 -79.70 -102.43 -41.41
N THR A 149 -79.26 -101.94 -42.57
CA THR A 149 -80.13 -101.79 -43.75
C THR A 149 -80.26 -103.06 -44.57
N SER A 150 -79.25 -103.94 -44.54
CA SER A 150 -79.17 -105.12 -45.42
C SER A 150 -79.86 -106.37 -44.85
N TYR A 151 -79.93 -106.51 -43.52
CA TYR A 151 -80.47 -107.71 -42.86
C TYR A 151 -81.70 -107.38 -42.00
N LEU A 152 -82.87 -107.28 -42.63
CA LEU A 152 -84.16 -107.12 -41.94
C LEU A 152 -84.78 -108.49 -41.64
N ALA A 153 -85.43 -108.64 -40.49
CA ALA A 153 -86.14 -109.88 -40.13
C ALA A 153 -87.38 -110.07 -41.04
N PRO A 154 -87.68 -111.29 -41.54
CA PRO A 154 -88.77 -111.51 -42.48
C PRO A 154 -90.16 -111.35 -41.82
N GLY A 155 -90.84 -110.25 -42.14
CA GLY A 155 -92.19 -109.88 -41.72
C GLY A 155 -92.49 -108.44 -42.18
N GLN A 156 -93.73 -108.15 -42.60
CA GLN A 156 -94.11 -106.93 -43.35
C GLN A 156 -93.45 -105.63 -42.85
N MET A 157 -92.69 -104.95 -43.73
CA MET A 157 -92.26 -103.57 -43.52
C MET A 157 -93.49 -102.66 -43.61
N THR A 158 -93.81 -101.97 -42.52
CA THR A 158 -94.64 -100.77 -42.59
C THR A 158 -93.68 -99.59 -42.67
N GLU A 159 -93.86 -98.71 -43.65
CA GLU A 159 -93.21 -97.41 -43.65
C GLU A 159 -93.84 -96.57 -42.54
N TYR A 160 -93.31 -96.68 -41.34
CA TYR A 160 -93.54 -95.64 -40.34
C TYR A 160 -92.70 -94.44 -40.75
N CYS A 161 -93.34 -93.49 -41.45
CA CYS A 161 -92.93 -92.11 -41.39
C CYS A 161 -92.85 -91.73 -39.91
N VAL A 162 -91.64 -91.66 -39.35
CA VAL A 162 -91.40 -90.94 -38.10
C VAL A 162 -91.69 -89.49 -38.44
N SER A 163 -92.94 -89.12 -38.23
CA SER A 163 -93.43 -87.76 -38.09
C SER A 163 -92.65 -87.12 -36.93
N SER A 164 -91.44 -86.68 -37.26
CA SER A 164 -90.77 -85.62 -36.51
C SER A 164 -91.14 -84.34 -37.23
N GLU A 165 -91.82 -83.46 -36.51
CA GLU A 165 -92.52 -82.25 -36.94
C GLU A 165 -91.61 -81.14 -37.51
N ILE A 166 -90.54 -81.48 -38.23
CA ILE A 166 -89.63 -80.51 -38.85
C ILE A 166 -89.25 -81.04 -40.23
N CYS A 167 -90.25 -81.19 -41.09
CA CYS A 167 -90.02 -81.33 -42.52
C CYS A 167 -89.79 -79.92 -43.10
N CYS A 168 -88.54 -79.48 -43.19
CA CYS A 168 -88.15 -78.28 -43.94
C CYS A 168 -88.02 -78.60 -45.42
N CYS A 169 -89.13 -78.95 -46.08
CA CYS A 169 -89.22 -78.82 -47.53
C CYS A 169 -89.48 -77.34 -47.87
N PRO A 170 -88.67 -76.71 -48.74
CA PRO A 170 -88.81 -75.29 -49.07
C PRO A 170 -90.17 -75.03 -49.74
N GLN A 171 -91.00 -74.22 -49.10
CA GLN A 171 -92.19 -73.64 -49.73
C GLN A 171 -91.76 -72.47 -50.63
N PRO A 172 -92.30 -72.31 -51.84
CA PRO A 172 -91.93 -71.21 -52.73
C PRO A 172 -92.41 -69.85 -52.19
N GLU A 173 -91.52 -68.86 -52.18
CA GLU A 173 -91.78 -67.50 -51.70
C GLU A 173 -92.79 -66.75 -52.61
N PRO A 174 -93.70 -65.91 -52.06
CA PRO A 174 -94.53 -65.03 -52.88
C PRO A 174 -93.72 -63.83 -53.40
N ALA A 175 -93.85 -63.57 -54.71
CA ALA A 175 -93.19 -62.47 -55.42
C ALA A 175 -93.53 -61.10 -54.81
N VAL A 176 -92.50 -60.36 -54.39
CA VAL A 176 -92.60 -58.96 -53.97
C VAL A 176 -92.60 -58.07 -55.22
N ASN A 177 -93.73 -57.38 -55.45
CA ASN A 177 -93.88 -56.39 -56.52
C ASN A 177 -93.03 -55.15 -56.21
N ILE A 178 -92.17 -54.78 -57.15
CA ILE A 178 -91.37 -53.55 -57.15
C ILE A 178 -92.28 -52.40 -57.57
N LYS A 179 -92.33 -51.34 -56.77
CA LYS A 179 -92.78 -50.00 -57.19
C LYS A 179 -91.59 -49.06 -57.15
#